data_AF-A0A850QWP8-F1
#
_entry.id   AF-A0A850QWP8-F1
#
_cell.length_a   1.000
_cell.length_b   1.000
_cell.length_c   1.000
_cell.angle_alpha   90.00
_cell.angle_beta   90.00
_cell.angle_gamma   90.00
#
_symmetry.space_group_name_H-M   'P 1'
#
loop_
_entity.id
_entity.type
_entity.pdbx_description
1 polymer ?
#
loop_
_entity_poly.entity_id
_entity_poly.type
_entity_poly.pdbx_seq_one_letter_code
_entity_poly.pdbx_strand_id
1 'polypeptide(L)'
;MDIEVYKLVVPLLGGFVGAVLGTHLALSRTKKEKIWDEKRELYSKVIVALEDISYWAEQVRSEHCGEYIRRSDSNIEQSMREVQKLAVTGSLVMNDDFYGLLVAVNSALQKENFSVHEAAQEAFDNPQSAYLFRHALVVRDTVQEYLPKLIKSAKRELPKRT
;
A
#
# COMPACT_ATOMS: atom_id res chain seq x y z
N MET A 1 -57.65 -16.24 30.12
CA MET A 1 -56.48 -15.48 30.59
C MET A 1 -55.49 -15.29 29.44
N ASP A 2 -55.99 -15.01 28.22
CA ASP A 2 -55.23 -15.38 27.01
C ASP A 2 -54.97 -14.20 26.06
N ILE A 3 -55.77 -13.13 26.14
CA ILE A 3 -55.68 -11.97 25.24
C ILE A 3 -54.72 -10.90 25.78
N GLU A 4 -54.69 -10.69 27.10
CA GLU A 4 -53.80 -9.70 27.74
C GLU A 4 -52.33 -10.12 27.71
N VAL A 5 -52.06 -11.42 27.91
CA VAL A 5 -50.72 -11.99 27.80
C VAL A 5 -50.19 -11.85 26.37
N TYR A 6 -51.04 -12.07 25.36
CA TYR A 6 -50.66 -11.93 23.95
C TYR A 6 -50.31 -10.48 23.57
N LYS A 7 -51.08 -9.50 24.07
CA LYS A 7 -50.80 -8.06 23.87
C LYS A 7 -49.50 -7.62 24.54
N LEU A 8 -49.04 -8.30 25.59
CA LEU A 8 -47.80 -7.98 26.29
C LEU A 8 -46.58 -8.68 25.64
N VAL A 9 -46.75 -9.93 25.21
CA VAL A 9 -45.65 -10.78 24.69
C VAL A 9 -45.25 -10.41 23.26
N VAL A 10 -46.20 -10.04 22.39
CA VAL A 10 -45.92 -9.70 20.99
C VAL A 10 -45.04 -8.45 20.84
N PRO A 11 -45.28 -7.32 21.53
CA PRO A 11 -44.39 -6.15 21.49
C PRO A 11 -43.01 -6.43 22.09
N LEU A 12 -42.94 -7.29 23.11
CA LEU A 12 -41.70 -7.69 23.77
C LEU A 12 -40.81 -8.53 22.84
N LEU A 13 -41.40 -9.52 22.17
CA LEU A 13 -40.73 -10.31 21.15
C LEU A 13 -40.36 -9.46 19.92
N GLY A 14 -41.24 -8.56 19.48
CA GLY A 14 -40.97 -7.63 18.39
C GLY A 14 -39.82 -6.67 18.71
N GLY A 15 -39.78 -6.13 19.92
CA GLY A 15 -38.68 -5.28 20.41
C GLY A 15 -37.37 -6.05 20.52
N PHE A 16 -37.40 -7.31 20.99
CA PHE A 16 -36.22 -8.15 21.07
C PHE A 16 -35.67 -8.53 19.69
N VAL A 17 -36.53 -8.94 18.75
CA VAL A 17 -36.14 -9.24 17.36
C VAL A 17 -35.61 -7.98 16.66
N GLY A 18 -36.26 -6.84 16.84
CA GLY A 18 -35.79 -5.55 16.32
C GLY A 18 -34.42 -5.15 16.87
N ALA A 19 -34.18 -5.34 18.17
CA ALA A 19 -32.89 -5.08 18.79
C ALA A 19 -31.80 -6.04 18.29
N VAL A 20 -32.10 -7.33 18.16
CA VAL A 20 -31.15 -8.34 17.63
C VAL A 20 -30.78 -8.04 16.17
N LEU A 21 -31.77 -7.74 15.33
CA LEU A 21 -31.51 -7.40 13.92
C LEU A 21 -30.77 -6.06 13.80
N GLY A 22 -31.18 -5.04 14.56
CA GLY A 22 -30.54 -3.72 14.55
C GLY A 22 -29.08 -3.78 15.03
N THR A 23 -28.80 -4.50 16.11
CA THR A 23 -27.43 -4.70 16.61
C THR A 23 -26.58 -5.51 15.63
N HIS A 24 -27.13 -6.58 15.03
CA HIS A 24 -26.42 -7.35 14.01
C HIS A 24 -26.08 -6.51 12.78
N LEU A 25 -27.03 -5.70 12.28
CA LEU A 25 -26.80 -4.80 11.14
C LEU A 25 -25.74 -3.75 11.46
N ALA A 26 -25.84 -3.09 12.63
CA ALA A 26 -24.87 -2.11 13.09
C ALA A 26 -23.46 -2.72 13.22
N LEU A 27 -23.33 -3.89 13.88
CA LEU A 27 -22.06 -4.62 14.01
C LEU A 27 -21.48 -5.05 12.67
N SER A 28 -22.33 -5.49 11.74
CA SER A 28 -21.88 -5.90 10.41
C SER A 28 -21.34 -4.71 9.61
N ARG A 29 -21.97 -3.54 9.75
CA ARG A 29 -21.55 -2.31 9.08
C ARG A 29 -20.24 -1.78 9.66
N THR A 30 -20.12 -1.70 10.98
CA THR A 30 -18.89 -1.24 11.63
C THR A 30 -17.69 -2.14 11.34
N LYS A 31 -17.89 -3.47 11.30
CA LYS A 31 -16.85 -4.41 10.88
C LYS A 31 -16.39 -4.17 9.44
N LYS A 32 -17.34 -3.94 8.51
CA LYS A 32 -17.02 -3.64 7.11
C LYS A 32 -16.27 -2.32 6.96
N GLU A 33 -16.68 -1.28 7.67
CA GLU A 33 -16.00 0.02 7.68
C GLU A 33 -14.58 -0.11 8.24
N LYS A 34 -14.39 -0.87 9.32
CA LYS A 34 -13.05 -1.11 9.89
C LYS A 34 -12.12 -1.84 8.92
N ILE A 35 -12.60 -2.92 8.28
CA ILE A 35 -11.82 -3.66 7.27
C ILE A 35 -11.45 -2.74 6.10
N TRP A 36 -12.36 -1.86 5.71
CA TRP A 36 -12.13 -0.90 4.65
C TRP A 36 -11.02 0.11 5.02
N ASP A 37 -11.07 0.64 6.23
CA ASP A 37 -10.04 1.56 6.73
C ASP A 37 -8.66 0.90 6.81
N GLU A 38 -8.60 -0.34 7.31
CA GLU A 38 -7.37 -1.14 7.34
C GLU A 38 -6.79 -1.38 5.94
N LYS A 39 -7.64 -1.77 4.97
CA LYS A 39 -7.22 -1.90 3.56
C LYS A 39 -6.68 -0.60 2.99
N ARG A 40 -7.39 0.52 3.22
CA ARG A 40 -6.99 1.84 2.74
C ARG A 40 -5.64 2.26 3.32
N GLU A 41 -5.41 2.00 4.60
CA GLU A 41 -4.13 2.26 5.25
C GLU A 41 -3.00 1.47 4.60
N LEU A 42 -3.21 0.17 4.34
CA LEU A 42 -2.21 -0.67 3.68
C LEU A 42 -1.91 -0.21 2.24
N TYR A 43 -2.92 0.18 1.47
CA TYR A 43 -2.72 0.75 0.13
C TYR A 43 -1.92 2.06 0.19
N SER A 44 -2.31 2.95 1.10
CA SER A 44 -1.60 4.21 1.32
C SER A 44 -0.14 3.97 1.69
N LYS A 45 0.12 2.96 2.53
CA LYS A 45 1.48 2.62 2.97
C LYS A 45 2.38 2.21 1.81
N VAL A 46 1.89 1.37 0.91
CA VAL A 46 2.62 0.97 -0.31
C VAL A 46 2.88 2.18 -1.20
N ILE A 47 1.85 3.00 -1.45
CA ILE A 47 1.94 4.16 -2.34
C ILE A 47 2.98 5.15 -1.81
N VAL A 48 2.91 5.50 -0.53
CA VAL A 48 3.85 6.44 0.11
C VAL A 48 5.28 5.88 0.12
N ALA A 49 5.45 4.58 0.36
CA ALA A 49 6.77 3.95 0.31
C ALA A 49 7.38 4.01 -1.11
N LEU A 50 6.58 3.77 -2.15
CA LEU A 50 7.02 3.91 -3.54
C LEU A 50 7.33 5.37 -3.90
N GLU A 51 6.53 6.32 -3.43
CA GLU A 51 6.81 7.76 -3.61
C GLU A 51 8.14 8.17 -2.97
N ASP A 52 8.43 7.68 -1.76
CA ASP A 52 9.72 7.94 -1.08
C ASP A 52 10.91 7.31 -1.84
N ILE A 53 10.74 6.09 -2.38
CA ILE A 53 11.74 5.45 -3.25
C ILE A 53 11.98 6.29 -4.52
N SER A 54 10.91 6.76 -5.16
CA SER A 54 11.03 7.63 -6.34
C SER A 54 11.67 8.97 -6.00
N TYR A 55 11.39 9.51 -4.81
CA TYR A 55 11.97 10.77 -4.35
C TYR A 55 13.47 10.63 -4.11
N TRP A 56 13.91 9.55 -3.45
CA TRP A 56 15.32 9.22 -3.31
C TRP A 56 16.02 9.15 -4.67
N ALA A 57 15.41 8.49 -5.65
CA ALA A 57 16.01 8.37 -6.97
C ALA A 57 16.18 9.71 -7.68
N GLU A 58 15.20 10.62 -7.53
CA GLU A 58 15.30 11.99 -8.04
C GLU A 58 16.35 12.81 -7.28
N GLN A 59 16.52 12.60 -5.98
CA GLN A 59 17.62 13.22 -5.23
C GLN A 59 18.98 12.81 -5.78
N VAL A 60 19.24 11.50 -5.92
CA VAL A 60 20.49 10.99 -6.50
C VAL A 60 20.73 11.54 -7.90
N ARG A 61 19.69 11.60 -8.75
CA ARG A 61 19.78 12.20 -10.09
C ARG A 61 20.19 13.66 -10.02
N SER A 62 19.52 14.42 -9.15
CA SER A 62 19.73 15.86 -8.98
C SER A 62 21.13 16.15 -8.45
N GLU A 63 21.65 15.33 -7.52
CA GLU A 63 23.01 15.47 -6.97
C GLU A 63 24.05 15.24 -8.05
N HIS A 64 23.85 14.21 -8.87
CA HIS A 64 24.73 13.91 -9.99
C HIS A 64 24.72 15.01 -11.07
N CYS A 65 23.57 15.66 -11.29
CA CYS A 65 23.41 16.75 -12.26
C CYS A 65 23.75 18.15 -11.72
N GLY A 66 24.08 18.28 -10.43
CA GLY A 66 24.39 19.58 -9.80
C GLY A 66 23.17 20.50 -9.61
N GLU A 67 21.96 19.93 -9.58
CA GLU A 67 20.72 20.67 -9.35
C GLU A 67 20.51 20.99 -7.85
N TYR A 68 19.71 22.02 -7.54
CA TYR A 68 19.37 22.33 -6.15
C TYR A 68 18.45 21.25 -5.55
N ILE A 69 18.80 20.79 -4.35
CA ILE A 69 18.02 19.79 -3.63
C ILE A 69 17.73 20.31 -2.23
N ARG A 70 16.45 20.22 -1.85
CA ARG A 70 16.07 20.31 -0.44
C ARG A 70 16.46 19.00 0.23
N ARG A 71 17.49 19.01 1.10
CA ARG A 71 17.88 17.85 1.91
C ARG A 71 16.74 17.48 2.85
N SER A 72 15.90 16.58 2.40
CA SER A 72 15.00 15.79 3.22
C SER A 72 15.58 14.39 3.20
N ASP A 73 15.87 13.82 4.36
CA ASP A 73 16.40 12.45 4.43
C ASP A 73 15.29 11.50 3.95
N SER A 74 15.44 10.97 2.74
CA SER A 74 14.61 9.86 2.26
C SER A 74 15.01 8.61 3.03
N ASN A 75 14.04 7.84 3.50
CA ASN A 75 14.32 6.60 4.23
C ASN A 75 14.10 5.40 3.31
N ILE A 76 14.90 5.34 2.25
CA ILE A 76 14.75 4.34 1.21
C ILE A 76 14.81 2.91 1.75
N GLU A 77 15.69 2.62 2.72
CA GLU A 77 15.80 1.28 3.30
C GLU A 77 14.50 0.86 3.99
N GLN A 78 13.89 1.77 4.76
CA GLN A 78 12.61 1.51 5.40
C GLN A 78 11.49 1.36 4.36
N SER A 79 11.44 2.22 3.36
CA SER A 79 10.43 2.19 2.31
C SER A 79 10.51 0.90 1.46
N MET A 80 11.72 0.49 1.08
CA MET A 80 11.97 -0.79 0.39
C MET A 80 11.56 -1.98 1.25
N ARG A 81 11.87 -1.95 2.56
CA ARG A 81 11.44 -3.00 3.50
C ARG A 81 9.92 -3.08 3.64
N GLU A 82 9.21 -1.95 3.65
CA GLU A 82 7.74 -1.95 3.71
C GLU A 82 7.12 -2.55 2.44
N VAL A 83 7.65 -2.20 1.26
CA VAL A 83 7.24 -2.81 -0.01
C VAL A 83 7.45 -4.33 0.02
N GLN A 84 8.64 -4.79 0.46
CA GLN A 84 8.95 -6.21 0.58
C GLN A 84 8.03 -6.95 1.55
N LYS A 85 7.80 -6.37 2.73
CA LYS A 85 6.92 -6.95 3.76
C LYS A 85 5.51 -7.13 3.21
N LEU A 86 4.96 -6.09 2.56
CA LEU A 86 3.61 -6.12 2.01
C LEU A 86 3.51 -6.96 0.74
N ALA A 87 4.59 -7.15 -0.02
CA ALA A 87 4.63 -8.12 -1.12
C ALA A 87 4.50 -9.57 -0.63
N VAL A 88 4.86 -9.85 0.64
CA VAL A 88 4.67 -11.18 1.26
C VAL A 88 3.31 -11.29 1.93
N THR A 89 2.91 -10.30 2.74
CA THR A 89 1.70 -10.39 3.58
C THR A 89 0.44 -9.81 2.92
N GLY A 90 0.59 -9.04 1.85
CA GLY A 90 -0.48 -8.24 1.24
C GLY A 90 -1.60 -9.08 0.63
N SER A 91 -1.32 -10.32 0.21
CA SER A 91 -2.29 -11.25 -0.37
C SER A 91 -3.49 -11.56 0.54
N LEU A 92 -3.32 -11.37 1.86
CA LEU A 92 -4.37 -11.65 2.85
C LEU A 92 -5.45 -10.56 2.90
N VAL A 93 -5.14 -9.34 2.46
CA VAL A 93 -5.97 -8.15 2.72
C VAL A 93 -6.24 -7.34 1.45
N MET A 94 -5.23 -7.21 0.59
CA MET A 94 -5.31 -6.46 -0.65
C MET A 94 -6.04 -7.24 -1.74
N ASN A 95 -6.62 -6.53 -2.70
CA ASN A 95 -7.19 -7.17 -3.88
C ASN A 95 -6.09 -7.75 -4.78
N ASP A 96 -6.43 -8.79 -5.54
CA ASP A 96 -5.48 -9.56 -6.35
C ASP A 96 -4.76 -8.70 -7.41
N ASP A 97 -5.47 -7.75 -8.03
CA ASP A 97 -4.89 -6.84 -9.03
C ASP A 97 -3.79 -5.97 -8.41
N PHE A 98 -4.06 -5.36 -7.26
CA PHE A 98 -3.10 -4.52 -6.54
C PHE A 98 -1.93 -5.36 -6.03
N TYR A 99 -2.23 -6.52 -5.45
CA TYR A 99 -1.22 -7.43 -4.93
C TYR A 99 -0.29 -7.94 -6.04
N GLY A 100 -0.82 -8.33 -7.19
CA GLY A 100 -0.02 -8.76 -8.34
C GLY A 100 0.92 -7.66 -8.84
N LEU A 101 0.44 -6.41 -8.90
CA LEU A 101 1.28 -5.25 -9.23
C LEU A 101 2.35 -4.98 -8.16
N LEU A 102 2.02 -5.13 -6.87
CA LEU A 102 2.95 -4.97 -5.77
C LEU A 102 4.08 -6.01 -5.81
N VAL A 103 3.75 -7.27 -6.08
CA VAL A 103 4.73 -8.34 -6.23
C VAL A 103 5.63 -8.07 -7.44
N ALA A 104 5.07 -7.61 -8.56
CA ALA A 104 5.82 -7.29 -9.77
C ALA A 104 6.82 -6.13 -9.53
N VAL A 105 6.37 -5.01 -8.93
CA VAL A 105 7.28 -3.89 -8.63
C VAL A 105 8.35 -4.30 -7.62
N ASN A 106 8.01 -5.08 -6.59
CA ASN A 106 8.98 -5.58 -5.62
C ASN A 106 10.04 -6.47 -6.29
N SER A 107 9.62 -7.37 -7.18
CA SER A 107 10.54 -8.24 -7.91
C SER A 107 11.48 -7.45 -8.82
N ALA A 108 10.96 -6.44 -9.52
CA ALA A 108 11.77 -5.55 -10.36
C ALA A 108 12.81 -4.76 -9.54
N LEU A 109 12.39 -4.18 -8.41
CA LEU A 109 13.27 -3.46 -7.50
C LEU A 109 14.35 -4.38 -6.89
N GLN A 110 13.99 -5.60 -6.49
CA GLN A 110 14.97 -6.57 -5.99
C GLN A 110 15.97 -6.98 -7.06
N LYS A 111 15.50 -7.27 -8.28
CA LYS A 111 16.38 -7.62 -9.40
C LYS A 111 17.41 -6.51 -9.66
N GLU A 112 16.95 -5.26 -9.68
CA GLU A 112 17.81 -4.10 -9.88
C GLU A 112 18.84 -3.93 -8.74
N ASN A 113 18.42 -4.10 -7.48
CA ASN A 113 19.34 -4.09 -6.34
C ASN A 113 20.42 -5.17 -6.44
N PHE A 114 20.05 -6.38 -6.91
CA PHE A 114 21.02 -7.46 -7.10
C PHE A 114 22.00 -7.16 -8.24
N SER A 115 21.52 -6.66 -9.39
CA SER A 115 22.42 -6.31 -10.50
C SER A 115 23.38 -5.17 -10.15
N VAL A 116 22.96 -4.24 -9.31
CA VAL A 116 23.81 -3.13 -8.87
C VAL A 116 24.84 -3.56 -7.83
N HIS A 117 24.62 -4.65 -7.10
CA HIS A 117 25.64 -5.17 -6.19
C HIS A 117 26.93 -5.55 -6.94
N GLU A 118 26.80 -6.15 -8.13
CA GLU A 118 27.95 -6.48 -8.99
C GLU A 118 28.62 -5.21 -9.52
N ALA A 119 27.84 -4.26 -10.04
CA ALA A 119 28.35 -2.99 -10.53
C ALA A 119 29.01 -2.13 -9.43
N ALA A 120 28.51 -2.21 -8.20
CA ALA A 120 29.07 -1.52 -7.03
C ALA A 120 30.41 -2.11 -6.61
N GLN A 121 30.59 -3.43 -6.72
CA GLN A 121 31.88 -4.08 -6.48
C GLN A 121 32.93 -3.65 -7.52
N GLU A 122 32.57 -3.61 -8.80
CA GLU A 122 33.45 -3.12 -9.87
C GLU A 122 33.78 -1.62 -9.74
N ALA A 123 32.84 -0.85 -9.17
CA ALA A 123 32.96 0.58 -8.93
C ALA A 123 33.77 0.95 -7.68
N PHE A 124 34.06 0.00 -6.78
CA PHE A 124 34.74 0.26 -5.50
C PHE A 124 36.09 0.96 -5.70
N ASP A 125 36.80 0.62 -6.77
CA ASP A 125 38.10 1.23 -7.14
C ASP A 125 37.96 2.42 -8.11
N ASN A 126 36.74 2.79 -8.52
CA ASN A 126 36.48 3.85 -9.48
C ASN A 126 35.61 4.99 -8.87
N PRO A 127 36.24 6.07 -8.38
CA PRO A 127 35.52 7.21 -7.80
C PRO A 127 34.68 8.02 -8.83
N GLN A 128 34.83 7.76 -10.13
CA GLN A 128 34.01 8.38 -11.18
C GLN A 128 32.84 7.49 -11.65
N SER A 129 32.62 6.36 -10.99
CA SER A 129 31.57 5.42 -11.37
C SER A 129 30.17 6.03 -11.22
N ALA A 130 29.46 6.19 -12.33
CA ALA A 130 28.07 6.66 -12.34
C ALA A 130 27.05 5.55 -11.99
N TYR A 131 27.48 4.50 -11.26
CA TYR A 131 26.64 3.32 -11.00
C TYR A 131 25.41 3.69 -10.15
N LEU A 132 25.60 4.51 -9.09
CA LEU A 132 24.51 4.95 -8.23
C LEU A 132 23.48 5.80 -8.99
N PHE A 133 23.96 6.63 -9.92
CA PHE A 133 23.11 7.42 -10.80
C PHE A 133 22.29 6.53 -11.74
N ARG A 134 22.92 5.55 -12.40
CA ARG A 134 22.23 4.58 -13.27
C ARG A 134 21.19 3.78 -12.49
N HIS A 135 21.56 3.32 -11.30
CA HIS A 135 20.67 2.60 -10.40
C HIS A 135 19.43 3.43 -10.05
N ALA A 136 19.63 4.67 -9.63
CA ALA A 136 18.54 5.59 -9.31
C ALA A 136 17.58 5.79 -10.51
N LEU A 137 18.11 5.95 -11.73
CA LEU A 137 17.26 6.07 -12.92
C LEU A 137 16.40 4.83 -13.15
N VAL A 138 16.96 3.63 -13.04
CA VAL A 138 16.20 2.37 -13.23
C VAL A 138 15.14 2.19 -12.13
N VAL A 139 15.49 2.49 -10.87
CA VAL A 139 14.56 2.46 -9.74
C VAL A 139 13.41 3.43 -9.98
N ARG A 140 13.71 4.67 -10.38
CA ARG A 140 12.68 5.68 -10.69
C ARG A 140 11.76 5.20 -11.80
N ASP A 141 12.32 4.78 -12.92
CA ASP A 141 11.54 4.40 -14.10
C ASP A 141 10.64 3.19 -13.77
N THR A 142 11.14 2.25 -12.97
CA THR A 142 10.37 1.14 -12.41
C THR A 142 9.19 1.68 -11.58
N VAL A 143 9.44 2.54 -10.59
CA VAL A 143 8.37 3.08 -9.74
C VAL A 143 7.34 3.86 -10.57
N GLN A 144 7.78 4.71 -11.51
CA GLN A 144 6.90 5.50 -12.37
C GLN A 144 6.00 4.62 -13.26
N GLU A 145 6.47 3.44 -13.65
CA GLU A 145 5.66 2.48 -14.41
C GLU A 145 4.54 1.87 -13.56
N TYR A 146 4.82 1.48 -12.31
CA TYR A 146 3.90 0.72 -11.47
C TYR A 146 3.00 1.59 -10.60
N LEU A 147 3.47 2.74 -10.12
CA LEU A 147 2.74 3.60 -9.18
C LEU A 147 1.36 4.03 -9.72
N PRO A 148 1.20 4.51 -10.97
CA PRO A 148 -0.11 4.85 -11.51
C PRO A 148 -1.05 3.63 -11.62
N LYS A 149 -0.50 2.45 -11.93
CA LYS A 149 -1.27 1.20 -12.04
C LYS A 149 -1.79 0.77 -10.66
N LEU A 150 -0.95 0.86 -9.63
CA LEU A 150 -1.32 0.58 -8.24
C LEU A 150 -2.40 1.54 -7.74
N ILE A 151 -2.24 2.84 -7.97
CA ILE A 151 -3.26 3.85 -7.60
C ILE A 151 -4.59 3.57 -8.31
N LYS A 152 -4.54 3.22 -9.61
CA LYS A 152 -5.74 2.87 -10.38
C LYS A 152 -6.42 1.63 -9.81
N SER A 153 -5.66 0.60 -9.42
CA SER A 153 -6.19 -0.60 -8.79
C SER A 153 -6.85 -0.29 -7.45
N ALA A 154 -6.16 0.45 -6.57
CA ALA A 154 -6.71 0.86 -5.27
C ALA A 154 -8.01 1.68 -5.42
N LYS A 155 -8.08 2.57 -6.41
CA LYS A 155 -9.29 3.37 -6.70
C LYS A 155 -10.49 2.52 -7.10
N ARG A 156 -10.30 1.37 -7.75
CA ARG A 156 -11.41 0.50 -8.18
C ARG A 156 -12.13 -0.15 -7.01
N GLU A 157 -11.44 -0.32 -5.87
CA GLU A 157 -12.01 -0.92 -4.68
C GLU A 157 -12.83 0.08 -3.84
N LEU A 158 -12.73 1.39 -4.12
CA LEU A 158 -13.48 2.42 -3.39
C LEU A 158 -14.98 2.08 -3.37
N PRO A 159 -15.62 2.07 -2.18
CA PRO A 159 -17.06 1.86 -2.11
C PRO A 159 -17.75 2.93 -2.96
N LYS A 160 -18.65 2.48 -3.85
CA LYS A 160 -19.47 3.40 -4.64
C LYS A 160 -20.23 4.29 -3.65
N ARG A 161 -20.05 5.61 -3.76
CA ARG A 161 -20.90 6.57 -3.05
C ARG A 161 -22.33 6.36 -3.57
N THR A 162 -23.14 5.65 -2.79
CA THR A 162 -24.61 5.63 -2.91
C THR A 162 -25.18 6.97 -2.52
#